data_AF-A0A1E4HM00-F1
#
_entry.id   AF-A0A1E4HM00-F1
#
_cell.length_a   1.000
_cell.length_b   1.000
_cell.length_c   1.000
_cell.angle_alpha   90.00
_cell.angle_beta   90.00
_cell.angle_gamma   90.00
#
_symmetry.space_group_name_H-M   'P 1'
#
loop_
_entity.id
_entity.type
_entity.pdbx_description
1 polymer ?
#
loop_
_entity_poly.entity_id
_entity_poly.type
_entity_poly.pdbx_seq_one_letter_code
_entity_poly.pdbx_strand_id
1 'polypeptide(L)'
;MPLPPFLQSIIDWVRAGYPEGLPQQDYLPLVALLGNQLTNDDVAAVAEHFAETGDAATASSIRDAIGKVSHAVPTDEDIARVRARLAAGGWPLAPLHSVQPAGPDDD
;
A
#
# COMPACT_ATOMS: atom_id res chain seq x y z
N MET A 1 -13.49 11.36 -6.73
CA MET A 1 -13.01 10.86 -8.03
C MET A 1 -13.12 9.34 -8.00
N PRO A 2 -13.45 8.64 -9.10
CA PRO A 2 -13.37 7.18 -9.11
C PRO A 2 -11.91 6.78 -8.89
N LEU A 3 -11.64 5.97 -7.86
CA LEU A 3 -10.29 5.45 -7.66
C LEU A 3 -9.90 4.54 -8.83
N PRO A 4 -8.64 4.58 -9.26
CA PRO A 4 -8.11 3.61 -10.20
C PRO A 4 -8.37 2.17 -9.71
N PRO A 5 -8.64 1.23 -10.63
CA PRO A 5 -8.91 -0.16 -10.26
C PRO A 5 -7.74 -0.80 -9.49
N PHE A 6 -6.50 -0.39 -9.77
CA PHE A 6 -5.34 -0.89 -9.04
C PHE A 6 -5.33 -0.42 -7.57
N LEU A 7 -5.70 0.84 -7.28
CA LEU A 7 -5.81 1.32 -5.89
C LEU A 7 -6.93 0.60 -5.14
N GLN A 8 -8.02 0.27 -5.84
CA GLN A 8 -9.08 -0.55 -5.26
C GLN A 8 -8.59 -1.95 -4.89
N SER A 9 -7.76 -2.59 -5.73
CA SER A 9 -7.13 -3.88 -5.40
C SER A 9 -6.22 -3.77 -4.18
N ILE A 10 -5.48 -2.67 -4.03
CA ILE A 10 -4.64 -2.41 -2.84
C ILE A 10 -5.47 -2.39 -1.57
N ILE A 11 -6.59 -1.70 -1.59
CA ILE A 11 -7.50 -1.60 -0.45
C ILE A 11 -8.09 -2.98 -0.11
N ASP A 12 -8.45 -3.76 -1.12
CA ASP A 12 -8.96 -5.12 -0.95
C ASP A 12 -7.91 -6.04 -0.29
N TRP A 13 -6.66 -6.00 -0.78
CA TRP A 13 -5.56 -6.77 -0.21
C TRP A 13 -5.22 -6.35 1.23
N VAL A 14 -5.26 -5.05 1.52
CA VAL A 14 -5.06 -4.52 2.87
C VAL A 14 -6.16 -5.02 3.80
N ARG A 15 -7.43 -4.97 3.39
CA ARG A 15 -8.55 -5.51 4.19
C ARG A 15 -8.47 -7.02 4.35
N ALA A 16 -8.06 -7.75 3.33
CA ALA A 16 -7.90 -9.20 3.38
C ALA A 16 -6.75 -9.62 4.31
N GLY A 17 -5.65 -8.86 4.32
CA GLY A 17 -4.52 -9.09 5.23
C GLY A 17 -4.78 -8.64 6.68
N TYR A 18 -5.71 -7.70 6.88
CA TYR A 18 -6.04 -7.10 8.17
C TYR A 18 -7.57 -7.06 8.41
N PRO A 19 -8.23 -8.22 8.52
CA PRO A 19 -9.67 -8.26 8.74
C PRO A 19 -10.08 -7.68 10.10
N GLU A 20 -9.17 -7.73 11.07
CA GLU A 20 -9.37 -7.22 12.43
C GLU A 20 -8.93 -5.75 12.59
N GLY A 21 -8.45 -5.13 11.52
CA GLY A 21 -7.88 -3.78 11.50
C GLY A 21 -6.35 -3.75 11.55
N LEU A 22 -5.77 -2.65 11.08
CA LEU A 22 -4.32 -2.49 11.03
C LEU A 22 -3.76 -2.06 12.40
N PRO A 23 -2.73 -2.77 12.92
CA PRO A 23 -2.05 -2.34 14.12
C PRO A 23 -1.13 -1.14 13.84
N GLN A 24 -0.90 -0.31 14.86
CA GLN A 24 -0.16 0.95 14.70
C GLN A 24 1.26 0.78 14.14
N GLN A 25 1.89 -0.35 14.50
CA GLN A 25 3.24 -0.74 14.08
C GLN A 25 3.32 -1.09 12.59
N ASP A 26 2.20 -1.45 11.96
CA ASP A 26 2.18 -1.89 10.57
C ASP A 26 1.89 -0.75 9.58
N TYR A 27 1.36 0.40 10.03
CA TYR A 27 1.07 1.52 9.10
C TYR A 27 2.34 2.10 8.48
N LEU A 28 3.42 2.22 9.25
CA LEU A 28 4.69 2.74 8.75
C LEU A 28 5.33 1.83 7.70
N PRO A 29 5.57 0.52 7.97
CA PRO A 29 6.06 -0.42 6.95
C PRO A 29 5.08 -0.62 5.79
N LEU A 30 3.76 -0.52 6.01
CA LEU A 30 2.78 -0.54 4.93
C LEU A 30 2.98 0.64 3.98
N VAL A 31 3.03 1.87 4.51
CA VAL A 31 3.22 3.06 3.67
C VAL A 31 4.59 3.08 3.00
N ALA A 32 5.64 2.61 3.67
CA ALA A 32 6.95 2.45 3.04
C ALA A 32 6.92 1.45 1.88
N LEU A 33 6.24 0.31 2.06
CA LEU A 33 6.09 -0.71 1.03
C LEU A 33 5.29 -0.16 -0.17
N LEU A 34 4.17 0.54 0.11
CA LEU A 34 3.33 1.16 -0.91
C LEU A 34 4.08 2.27 -1.64
N GLY A 35 4.80 3.14 -0.92
CA GLY A 35 5.59 4.25 -1.49
C GLY A 35 6.77 3.81 -2.36
N ASN A 36 7.17 2.54 -2.32
CA ASN A 36 8.14 1.99 -3.27
C ASN A 36 7.54 1.72 -4.66
N GLN A 37 6.21 1.61 -4.76
CA GLN A 37 5.48 1.31 -6.00
C GLN A 37 4.55 2.44 -6.44
N LEU A 38 4.16 3.29 -5.49
CA LEU A 38 3.11 4.30 -5.62
C LEU A 38 3.67 5.68 -5.32
N THR A 39 3.05 6.70 -5.89
CA THR A 39 3.35 8.09 -5.53
C THR A 39 2.66 8.47 -4.21
N ASN A 40 3.14 9.53 -3.56
CA ASN A 40 2.48 10.03 -2.34
C ASN A 40 1.00 10.37 -2.56
N ASP A 41 0.61 10.80 -3.77
CA ASP A 41 -0.78 11.11 -4.13
C ASP A 41 -1.64 9.84 -4.17
N ASP A 42 -1.12 8.76 -4.77
CA ASP A 42 -1.80 7.46 -4.78
C ASP A 42 -2.02 6.91 -3.36
N VAL A 43 -0.99 7.01 -2.50
CA VAL A 43 -1.11 6.58 -1.09
C VAL A 43 -2.12 7.45 -0.33
N ALA A 44 -2.17 8.75 -0.63
CA ALA A 44 -3.17 9.66 -0.07
C ALA A 44 -4.58 9.32 -0.54
N ALA A 45 -4.76 8.93 -1.81
CA ALA A 45 -6.04 8.48 -2.35
C ALA A 45 -6.53 7.19 -1.67
N VAL A 46 -5.62 6.24 -1.40
CA VAL A 46 -5.93 5.03 -0.62
C VAL A 46 -6.42 5.41 0.78
N ALA A 47 -5.73 6.33 1.46
CA ALA A 47 -6.14 6.81 2.77
C ALA A 47 -7.53 7.47 2.74
N GLU A 48 -7.79 8.31 1.73
CA GLU A 48 -9.08 8.98 1.56
C GLU A 48 -10.21 7.96 1.39
N HIS A 49 -10.00 6.90 0.60
CA HIS A 49 -11.00 5.85 0.46
C HIS A 49 -11.30 5.10 1.76
N PHE A 50 -10.28 4.85 2.59
CA PHE A 50 -10.52 4.27 3.92
C PHE A 50 -11.41 5.20 4.76
N ALA A 51 -11.23 6.52 4.70
CA ALA A 51 -12.10 7.47 5.39
C ALA A 51 -13.53 7.44 4.83
N GLU A 52 -13.70 7.43 3.51
CA GLU A 52 -15.02 7.38 2.85
C GLU A 52 -15.81 6.10 3.19
N THR A 53 -15.10 4.99 3.40
CA THR A 53 -15.69 3.69 3.73
C THR A 53 -15.94 3.48 5.22
N GLY A 54 -15.65 4.48 6.06
CA GLY A 54 -15.91 4.47 7.50
C GLY A 54 -14.71 4.13 8.38
N ASP A 55 -13.53 3.90 7.80
CA ASP A 55 -12.28 3.61 8.52
C ASP A 55 -11.37 4.85 8.60
N ALA A 56 -11.90 5.89 9.26
CA ALA A 56 -11.18 7.15 9.43
C ALA A 56 -9.88 7.00 10.26
N ALA A 57 -9.80 5.98 11.11
CA ALA A 57 -8.62 5.67 11.91
C ALA A 57 -7.45 5.18 11.03
N THR A 58 -7.72 4.26 10.11
CA THR A 58 -6.73 3.80 9.11
C THR A 58 -6.31 4.95 8.21
N ALA A 59 -7.28 5.73 7.71
CA ALA A 59 -7.01 6.89 6.86
C ALA A 59 -6.04 7.90 7.50
N SER A 60 -6.32 8.29 8.74
CA SER A 60 -5.48 9.23 9.49
C SER A 60 -4.08 8.66 9.74
N SER A 61 -4.00 7.37 10.08
CA SER A 61 -2.73 6.68 10.34
C SER A 61 -1.86 6.55 9.09
N ILE A 62 -2.46 6.25 7.93
CA ILE A 62 -1.75 6.22 6.64
C ILE A 62 -1.21 7.61 6.31
N ARG A 63 -2.03 8.66 6.46
CA ARG A 63 -1.62 10.05 6.19
C ARG A 63 -0.45 10.50 7.07
N ASP A 64 -0.49 10.16 8.35
CA ASP A 64 0.59 10.41 9.30
C ASP A 64 1.86 9.60 8.93
N ALA A 65 1.68 8.34 8.53
CA ALA A 65 2.78 7.49 8.09
C ALA A 65 3.47 8.00 6.81
N ILE A 66 2.75 8.63 5.86
CA ILE A 66 3.36 9.28 4.67
C ILE A 66 4.39 10.34 5.11
N GLY A 67 4.03 11.18 6.08
CA GLY A 67 4.96 12.18 6.62
C GLY A 67 6.12 11.55 7.36
N LYS A 68 5.86 10.51 8.16
CA LYS A 68 6.87 9.83 8.97
C LYS A 68 7.88 9.02 8.16
N VAL A 69 7.47 8.42 7.04
CA VAL A 69 8.38 7.60 6.22
C VAL A 69 9.56 8.41 5.68
N SER A 70 9.36 9.72 5.48
CA SER A 70 10.43 10.63 5.07
C SER A 70 11.47 10.89 6.18
N HIS A 71 11.09 10.65 7.45
CA HIS A 71 11.94 10.85 8.63
C HIS A 71 12.48 9.54 9.22
N ALA A 72 11.77 8.44 9.01
CA ALA A 72 12.09 7.13 9.57
C ALA A 72 11.80 6.04 8.54
N VAL A 73 12.85 5.35 8.10
CA VAL A 73 12.72 4.17 7.24
C VAL A 73 12.42 2.96 8.14
N PRO A 74 11.30 2.26 7.95
CA PRO A 74 11.01 1.05 8.71
C PRO A 74 12.05 -0.04 8.42
N THR A 75 12.20 -0.98 9.35
CA THR A 75 13.16 -2.06 9.16
C THR A 75 12.69 -3.03 8.08
N ASP A 76 13.64 -3.71 7.44
CA ASP A 76 13.31 -4.72 6.43
C ASP A 76 12.42 -5.84 7.01
N GLU A 77 12.59 -6.18 8.28
CA GLU A 77 11.77 -7.17 8.98
C GLU A 77 10.30 -6.72 9.12
N ASP A 78 10.07 -5.46 9.46
CA ASP A 78 8.71 -4.88 9.53
C ASP A 78 8.04 -4.89 8.16
N ILE A 79 8.78 -4.49 7.12
CA ILE A 79 8.29 -4.49 5.73
C ILE A 79 7.97 -5.93 5.30
N ALA A 80 8.86 -6.89 5.55
CA ALA A 80 8.66 -8.29 5.19
C ALA A 80 7.43 -8.90 5.87
N ARG A 81 7.17 -8.53 7.13
CA ARG A 81 6.00 -8.96 7.89
C ARG A 81 4.69 -8.45 7.27
N VAL A 82 4.60 -7.15 6.98
CA VAL A 82 3.43 -6.58 6.31
C VAL A 82 3.26 -7.20 4.93
N ARG A 83 4.35 -7.37 4.19
CA ARG A 83 4.33 -7.98 2.87
C ARG A 83 3.79 -9.41 2.91
N ALA A 84 4.18 -10.21 3.90
CA ALA A 84 3.66 -11.57 4.10
C ALA A 84 2.16 -11.58 4.44
N ARG A 85 1.69 -10.62 5.25
CA ARG A 85 0.25 -10.46 5.56
C ARG A 85 -0.56 -10.07 4.33
N LEU A 86 -0.08 -9.12 3.54
CA LEU A 86 -0.71 -8.74 2.27
C LEU A 86 -0.73 -9.90 1.28
N ALA A 87 0.35 -10.69 1.22
CA ALA A 87 0.41 -11.87 0.36
C ALA A 87 -0.62 -12.93 0.73
N ALA A 88 -0.89 -13.12 2.02
CA ALA A 88 -1.98 -13.99 2.48
C ALA A 88 -3.35 -13.48 2.01
N GLY A 89 -3.51 -12.17 1.84
CA GLY A 89 -4.68 -11.52 1.23
C GLY A 89 -4.70 -11.50 -0.30
N GLY A 90 -3.71 -12.08 -0.98
CA GLY A 90 -3.65 -12.14 -2.45
C GLY A 90 -2.83 -11.03 -3.12
N TRP A 91 -2.05 -10.25 -2.37
CA TRP A 91 -1.13 -9.28 -2.94
C TRP A 91 -0.04 -9.97 -3.79
N PRO A 92 0.21 -9.55 -5.05
CA PRO A 92 1.05 -10.29 -6.00
C PRO A 92 2.55 -10.35 -5.69
N LEU A 93 3.05 -9.76 -4.60
CA LEU A 93 4.44 -9.71 -4.12
C LEU A 93 5.49 -9.11 -5.08
N ALA A 94 5.22 -9.13 -6.39
CA ALA A 94 5.95 -8.48 -7.45
C ALA A 94 5.49 -7.02 -7.60
N PRO A 95 6.35 -6.13 -8.14
CA PRO A 95 5.94 -4.80 -8.55
C PRO A 95 4.73 -4.87 -9.49
N LEU A 96 3.71 -4.06 -9.20
CA LEU A 96 2.52 -3.91 -10.03
C LEU A 96 2.86 -3.40 -11.44
N HIS A 97 4.09 -2.93 -11.67
CA HIS A 97 4.68 -2.63 -12.98
C HIS A 97 4.94 -3.88 -13.85
N SER A 98 4.26 -5.00 -13.63
CA SER A 98 4.31 -6.13 -14.59
C SER A 98 3.37 -5.87 -15.78
N VAL A 99 3.52 -4.72 -16.45
CA VAL A 99 2.97 -4.51 -17.79
C VAL A 99 4.13 -4.27 -18.77
N GLN A 100 4.52 -5.40 -19.37
CA GLN A 100 5.17 -5.62 -20.66
C GLN A 100 6.70 -5.37 -20.78
N PRO A 101 7.52 -6.40 -21.10
CA PRO A 101 8.79 -6.15 -21.74
C PRO A 101 8.47 -5.47 -23.07
N ALA A 102 9.01 -4.27 -23.29
CA ALA A 102 9.19 -3.79 -24.65
C ALA A 102 10.00 -4.88 -25.36
N GLY A 103 9.34 -5.60 -26.27
CA GLY A 103 10.00 -6.53 -27.16
C GLY A 103 11.11 -5.80 -27.92
N PRO A 104 12.16 -6.50 -28.36
CA PRO A 104 13.15 -5.91 -29.22
C PRO A 104 12.48 -5.62 -30.57
N ASP A 105 12.27 -4.35 -30.89
CA ASP A 105 11.88 -3.86 -32.21
C ASP A 105 12.94 -2.79 -32.53
N ASP A 106 14.12 -3.18 -32.99
CA ASP A 106 14.52 -3.51 -34.38
C ASP A 106 15.29 -2.30 -34.96
N ASP A 107 16.58 -2.55 -35.23
CA ASP A 107 17.61 -1.76 -35.97
C ASP A 107 17.81 -0.26 -35.66
#